data_AF-A0A352R495-F1
#
_entry.id   AF-A0A352R495-F1
#
_cell.length_a   1.000
_cell.length_b   1.000
_cell.length_c   1.000
_cell.angle_alpha   90.00
_cell.angle_beta   90.00
_cell.angle_gamma   90.00
#
_symmetry.space_group_name_H-M   'P 1'
#
loop_
_entity.id
_entity.type
_entity.pdbx_description
1 polymer ?
#
loop_
_entity_poly.entity_id
_entity_poly.type
_entity_poly.pdbx_seq_one_letter_code
_entity_poly.pdbx_strand_id
1 'polypeptide(L)'
;MLFRIIISAFIFLNTMSVQAIQKQTISPVLNYFHPMCLLFTEIGNRSFPDSVDCRSEADSYPLDSGATFVELESGGYISYNMYPNDIFFDHIAVVTTSYSGGGTGVFDSILVLDVQTPLFIKPLVAIAAGDRCNDGLAEIENVSANGIAYSVAATPFRLLNPLDDTDWRSHHLAKSLMHEGGKELDDPATFMDWQPYDDIFNSANSCSGRIYKFFDFDTGLSAVTDVNFDKIGMGKAASEELHACYEQWVSTLPDLSQTVAIANWLDQLSSLEKICKRQ
;
A
#
# COMPACT_ATOMS: atom_id res chain seq x y z
N MET A 1 -58.63 16.71 -34.75
CA MET A 1 -58.22 15.64 -33.82
C MET A 1 -56.90 15.07 -34.34
N LEU A 2 -55.83 15.26 -33.57
CA LEU A 2 -54.43 14.77 -33.72
C LEU A 2 -53.69 15.02 -35.06
N PHE A 3 -52.66 15.87 -35.19
CA PHE A 3 -51.30 15.99 -34.60
C PHE A 3 -50.17 15.37 -35.44
N ARG A 4 -49.36 16.28 -36.03
CA ARG A 4 -47.88 16.29 -36.22
C ARG A 4 -47.26 15.17 -37.09
N ILE A 5 -46.19 15.38 -37.88
CA ILE A 5 -44.90 16.02 -37.59
C ILE A 5 -44.30 16.56 -38.91
N ILE A 6 -43.77 17.79 -38.90
CA ILE A 6 -42.93 18.36 -39.97
C ILE A 6 -41.47 18.24 -39.54
N ILE A 7 -40.66 17.69 -40.45
CA ILE A 7 -39.20 17.61 -40.41
C ILE A 7 -38.61 19.02 -40.64
N SER A 8 -37.65 19.43 -39.83
CA SER A 8 -36.62 20.38 -40.26
C SER A 8 -35.37 20.25 -39.40
N ALA A 9 -34.27 19.94 -40.08
CA ALA A 9 -32.92 19.86 -39.56
C ALA A 9 -32.41 21.25 -39.15
N PHE A 10 -31.76 21.32 -38.00
CA PHE A 10 -30.81 22.39 -37.69
C PHE A 10 -29.54 21.76 -37.15
N ILE A 11 -28.53 21.71 -38.01
CA ILE A 11 -27.15 21.46 -37.65
C ILE A 11 -26.64 22.78 -37.05
N PHE A 12 -26.45 22.83 -35.74
CA PHE A 12 -25.64 23.86 -35.10
C PHE A 12 -24.23 23.31 -34.87
N LEU A 13 -23.34 23.63 -35.81
CA LEU A 13 -21.91 23.68 -35.58
C LEU A 13 -21.63 24.84 -34.61
N ASN A 14 -21.46 24.54 -33.32
CA ASN A 14 -20.74 25.44 -32.42
C ASN A 14 -19.30 24.94 -32.32
N THR A 15 -18.42 25.59 -33.07
CA THR A 15 -16.98 25.59 -32.87
C THR A 15 -16.69 26.19 -31.50
N MET A 16 -16.56 25.37 -30.46
CA MET A 16 -15.91 25.82 -29.23
C MET A 16 -14.43 25.96 -29.53
N SER A 17 -13.95 27.21 -29.50
CA SER A 17 -12.53 27.50 -29.45
C SER A 17 -11.93 26.75 -28.27
N VAL A 18 -11.01 25.83 -28.55
CA VAL A 18 -10.10 25.29 -27.54
C VAL A 18 -9.25 26.47 -27.08
N GLN A 19 -9.70 27.16 -26.03
CA GLN A 19 -8.79 27.98 -25.25
C GLN A 19 -7.78 27.00 -24.66
N ALA A 20 -6.55 27.08 -25.15
CA ALA A 20 -5.42 26.43 -24.53
C ALA A 20 -5.49 26.76 -23.04
N ILE A 21 -5.72 25.73 -22.22
CA ILE A 21 -5.57 25.82 -20.77
C ILE A 21 -4.11 26.19 -20.57
N GLN A 22 -3.89 27.48 -20.36
CA GLN A 22 -2.60 28.02 -20.00
C GLN A 22 -2.23 27.30 -18.72
N LYS A 23 -1.21 26.43 -18.76
CA LYS A 23 -0.59 25.82 -17.57
C LYS A 23 -0.27 26.97 -16.64
N GLN A 24 -1.16 27.23 -15.70
CA GLN A 24 -0.95 28.23 -14.68
C GLN A 24 0.11 27.59 -13.79
N THR A 25 1.32 28.13 -13.87
CA THR A 25 2.43 27.70 -13.04
C THR A 25 2.02 27.94 -11.59
N ILE A 26 1.61 26.86 -10.91
CA ILE A 26 1.19 26.89 -9.51
C ILE A 26 2.39 27.37 -8.68
N SER A 27 2.15 28.35 -7.82
CA SER A 27 3.17 28.90 -6.91
C SER A 27 3.62 27.82 -5.93
N PRO A 28 4.94 27.54 -5.76
CA PRO A 28 5.44 26.33 -5.12
C PRO A 28 5.50 26.35 -3.58
N VAL A 29 4.79 27.25 -2.88
CA VAL A 29 5.23 27.68 -1.54
C VAL A 29 4.49 27.02 -0.36
N LEU A 30 3.56 26.09 -0.56
CA LEU A 30 2.70 25.63 0.56
C LEU A 30 2.36 24.13 0.59
N ASN A 31 3.34 23.25 0.34
CA ASN A 31 3.06 21.80 0.28
C ASN A 31 3.71 20.95 1.38
N TYR A 32 4.58 21.50 2.23
CA TYR A 32 5.23 20.70 3.27
C TYR A 32 4.65 21.02 4.64
N PHE A 33 4.45 19.98 5.45
CA PHE A 33 4.09 20.05 6.86
C PHE A 33 5.07 19.20 7.66
N HIS A 34 5.12 19.42 8.97
CA HIS A 34 6.09 18.74 9.83
C HIS A 34 5.77 17.23 9.96
N PRO A 35 6.72 16.29 9.82
CA PRO A 35 6.45 14.85 9.91
C PRO A 35 5.77 14.41 11.21
N MET A 36 6.01 15.11 12.33
CA MET A 36 5.36 14.80 13.61
C MET A 36 3.83 14.97 13.57
N CYS A 37 3.30 15.73 12.61
CA CYS A 37 1.86 15.79 12.36
C CYS A 37 1.25 14.44 12.00
N LEU A 38 2.07 13.48 11.55
CA LEU A 38 1.62 12.17 11.12
C LEU A 38 1.75 11.11 12.22
N LEU A 39 2.07 11.47 13.47
CA LEU A 39 2.18 10.51 14.57
C LEU A 39 0.87 9.74 14.85
N PHE A 40 -0.27 10.19 14.33
CA PHE A 40 -1.50 9.40 14.38
C PHE A 40 -1.42 8.09 13.56
N THR A 41 -0.41 7.92 12.69
CA THR A 41 -0.12 6.67 11.98
C THR A 41 0.77 5.72 12.78
N GLU A 42 1.15 6.05 14.01
CA GLU A 42 1.88 5.15 14.89
C GLU A 42 1.10 3.86 15.13
N ILE A 43 1.84 2.75 15.18
CA ILE A 43 1.29 1.42 15.43
C ILE A 43 0.56 1.41 16.78
N GLY A 44 -0.69 0.95 16.79
CA GLY A 44 -1.50 0.89 18.00
C GLY A 44 -2.28 2.17 18.30
N ASN A 45 -2.04 3.25 17.56
CA ASN A 45 -2.95 4.38 17.54
C ASN A 45 -4.20 4.00 16.73
N ARG A 46 -5.33 3.84 17.42
CA ARG A 46 -6.60 3.40 16.81
C ARG A 46 -7.50 4.56 16.38
N SER A 47 -7.06 5.80 16.62
CA SER A 47 -7.85 7.00 16.33
C SER A 47 -7.37 7.63 15.04
N PHE A 48 -8.20 7.57 13.99
CA PHE A 48 -8.06 8.40 12.81
C PHE A 48 -8.66 9.78 13.14
N PRO A 49 -7.85 10.85 13.29
CA PRO A 49 -8.34 12.11 13.82
C PRO A 49 -9.11 12.89 12.74
N ASP A 50 -10.17 13.59 13.16
CA ASP A 50 -10.93 14.49 12.26
C ASP A 50 -10.11 15.68 11.77
N SER A 51 -9.08 16.07 12.54
CA SER A 51 -8.11 17.11 12.21
C SER A 51 -6.88 17.00 13.11
N VAL A 52 -5.72 17.40 12.58
CA VAL A 52 -4.45 17.48 13.29
C VAL A 52 -4.00 18.94 13.33
N ASP A 53 -3.70 19.42 14.54
CA ASP A 53 -3.14 20.73 14.82
C ASP A 53 -1.62 20.63 15.01
N CYS A 54 -0.86 21.14 14.06
CA CYS A 54 0.59 21.04 13.99
C CYS A 54 1.32 22.28 14.54
N ARG A 55 0.62 23.20 15.21
CA ARG A 55 1.22 24.47 15.65
C ARG A 55 2.38 24.29 16.61
N SER A 56 2.32 23.30 17.52
CA SER A 56 3.44 22.97 18.42
C SER A 56 4.71 22.62 17.68
N GLU A 57 4.57 21.98 16.51
CA GLU A 57 5.69 21.47 15.72
C GLU A 57 6.36 22.59 14.91
N ALA A 58 5.57 23.50 14.35
CA ALA A 58 6.05 24.61 13.52
C ALA A 58 6.97 25.59 14.28
N ASP A 59 6.77 25.73 15.59
CA ASP A 59 7.62 26.56 16.45
C ASP A 59 8.95 25.86 16.81
N SER A 60 8.95 24.52 16.81
CA SER A 60 10.11 23.70 17.20
C SER A 60 11.05 23.36 16.04
N TYR A 61 10.53 23.30 14.81
CA TYR A 61 11.28 22.99 13.60
C TYR A 61 10.75 23.84 12.43
N PRO A 62 11.47 24.91 12.03
CA PRO A 62 11.02 25.77 10.94
C PRO A 62 10.79 24.95 9.67
N LEU A 63 9.62 25.10 9.06
CA LEU A 63 9.17 24.46 7.81
C LEU A 63 10.06 24.80 6.58
N ASP A 64 11.15 25.54 6.77
CA ASP A 64 12.02 26.13 5.76
C ASP A 64 13.05 25.16 5.15
N SER A 65 12.94 23.85 5.42
CA SER A 65 13.92 22.84 4.94
C SER A 65 13.36 21.74 4.05
N GLY A 66 12.03 21.61 3.89
CA GLY A 66 11.45 20.46 3.22
C GLY A 66 11.75 19.14 3.93
N ALA A 67 12.00 19.18 5.25
CA ALA A 67 12.28 18.00 6.05
C ALA A 67 11.05 17.08 6.06
N THR A 68 11.17 15.95 5.38
CA THR A 68 10.17 14.89 5.37
C THR A 68 10.53 13.73 6.31
N PHE A 69 11.47 13.95 7.23
CA PHE A 69 11.99 12.95 8.18
C PHE A 69 12.31 13.61 9.52
N VAL A 70 11.94 12.96 10.62
CA VAL A 70 12.25 13.37 12.01
C VAL A 70 12.64 12.14 12.81
N GLU A 71 13.75 12.23 13.57
CA GLU A 71 14.10 11.24 14.59
C GLU A 71 13.30 11.48 15.87
N LEU A 72 12.84 10.40 16.49
CA LEU A 72 12.08 10.43 17.74
C LEU A 72 13.01 10.27 18.93
N GLU A 73 12.63 10.82 20.09
CA GLU A 73 13.39 10.66 21.35
C GLU A 73 13.55 9.18 21.75
N SER A 74 12.67 8.30 21.30
CA SER A 74 12.76 6.85 21.51
C SER A 74 13.87 6.17 20.71
N GLY A 75 14.60 6.90 19.87
CA GLY A 75 15.55 6.34 18.89
C GLY A 75 14.88 5.84 17.61
N GLY A 76 13.58 6.11 17.45
CA GLY A 76 12.80 5.84 16.26
C GLY A 76 12.83 6.97 15.24
N TYR A 77 11.95 6.91 14.24
CA TYR A 77 11.75 7.99 13.29
C TYR A 77 10.33 8.00 12.71
N ILE A 78 9.94 9.14 12.15
CA ILE A 78 8.78 9.27 11.28
C ILE A 78 9.18 10.04 10.02
N SER A 79 8.74 9.57 8.86
CA SER A 79 8.99 10.22 7.59
C SER A 79 7.81 10.11 6.64
N TYR A 80 7.82 10.94 5.60
CA TYR A 80 6.88 10.81 4.50
C TYR A 80 7.51 11.13 3.14
N ASN A 81 6.88 10.65 2.07
CA ASN A 81 7.14 11.13 0.71
C ASN A 81 5.83 11.66 0.14
N MET A 82 5.87 12.86 -0.42
CA MET A 82 4.71 13.47 -1.06
C MET A 82 4.75 13.25 -2.56
N TYR A 83 3.60 12.85 -3.11
CA TYR A 83 3.46 12.57 -4.52
C TYR A 83 2.72 13.73 -5.20
N PRO A 84 3.18 14.19 -6.38
CA PRO A 84 2.46 15.18 -7.15
C PRO A 84 1.05 14.66 -7.45
N ASN A 85 0.03 15.46 -7.15
CA ASN A 85 -1.34 15.17 -7.52
C ASN A 85 -1.76 16.16 -8.61
N ASP A 86 -1.95 15.65 -9.84
CA ASP A 86 -2.47 16.45 -10.96
C ASP A 86 -4.02 16.60 -10.90
N ILE A 87 -4.68 16.03 -9.89
CA ILE A 87 -6.14 16.00 -9.75
C ILE A 87 -6.61 17.19 -8.92
N PHE A 88 -6.93 18.27 -9.64
CA PHE A 88 -7.94 19.32 -9.41
C PHE A 88 -8.06 20.08 -8.07
N PHE A 89 -7.44 19.68 -6.96
CA PHE A 89 -7.60 20.35 -5.67
C PHE A 89 -6.26 20.81 -5.08
N ASP A 90 -6.10 22.13 -5.00
CA ASP A 90 -4.86 22.81 -4.56
C ASP A 90 -4.40 22.46 -3.13
N HIS A 91 -5.24 21.79 -2.32
CA HIS A 91 -4.98 21.45 -0.92
C HIS A 91 -4.93 19.94 -0.64
N ILE A 92 -5.10 19.07 -1.65
CA ILE A 92 -5.07 17.62 -1.43
C ILE A 92 -3.66 17.08 -1.65
N ALA A 93 -3.07 16.55 -0.58
CA ALA A 93 -1.79 15.86 -0.63
C ALA A 93 -2.00 14.34 -0.51
N VAL A 94 -1.27 13.58 -1.34
CA VAL A 94 -1.15 12.14 -1.19
C VAL A 94 0.28 11.84 -0.76
N VAL A 95 0.43 11.15 0.36
CA VAL A 95 1.74 10.84 0.93
C VAL A 95 1.87 9.36 1.26
N THR A 96 3.07 8.81 1.10
CA THR A 96 3.46 7.60 1.83
C THR A 96 4.14 8.01 3.11
N THR A 97 3.94 7.28 4.19
CA THR A 97 4.58 7.53 5.49
C THR A 97 5.31 6.29 5.94
N SER A 98 6.43 6.46 6.65
CA SER A 98 7.17 5.39 7.31
C SER A 98 7.37 5.76 8.77
N TYR A 99 7.08 4.83 9.66
CA TYR A 99 7.22 5.01 11.11
C TYR A 99 8.03 3.87 11.73
N SER A 100 8.96 4.22 12.60
CA SER A 100 9.64 3.29 13.50
C SER A 100 9.64 3.84 14.91
N GLY A 101 9.21 3.05 15.89
CA GLY A 101 9.24 3.44 17.31
C GLY A 101 10.61 3.30 17.99
N GLY A 102 11.66 2.90 17.26
CA GLY A 102 13.00 2.58 17.80
C GLY A 102 13.25 1.08 18.01
N GLY A 103 12.24 0.25 17.75
CA GLY A 103 12.38 -1.21 17.68
C GLY A 103 12.87 -1.70 16.31
N THR A 104 12.67 -2.98 16.03
CA THR A 104 13.13 -3.59 14.76
C THR A 104 12.17 -3.42 13.58
N GLY A 105 10.95 -2.92 13.81
CA GLY A 105 9.93 -2.76 12.78
C GLY A 105 9.90 -1.35 12.17
N VAL A 106 9.54 -1.29 10.89
CA VAL A 106 9.30 -0.06 10.14
C VAL A 106 7.98 -0.23 9.39
N PHE A 107 6.99 0.59 9.72
CA PHE A 107 5.63 0.41 9.25
C PHE A 107 5.23 1.56 8.35
N ASP A 108 4.67 1.20 7.20
CA ASP A 108 4.30 2.16 6.19
C ASP A 108 2.80 2.40 6.16
N SER A 109 2.38 3.52 5.58
CA SER A 109 0.97 3.81 5.27
C SER A 109 0.89 4.75 4.07
N ILE A 110 -0.26 4.77 3.40
CA ILE A 110 -0.60 5.79 2.41
C ILE A 110 -1.71 6.66 2.99
N LEU A 111 -1.54 7.97 2.92
CA LEU A 111 -2.52 8.93 3.40
C LEU A 111 -2.99 9.85 2.27
N VAL A 112 -4.28 10.15 2.28
CA VAL A 112 -4.85 11.30 1.56
C VAL A 112 -5.21 12.35 2.58
N LEU A 113 -4.67 13.55 2.40
CA LEU A 113 -4.74 14.64 3.36
C LEU A 113 -5.32 15.88 2.70
N ASP A 114 -6.26 16.54 3.37
CA ASP A 114 -6.63 17.94 3.12
C ASP A 114 -5.70 18.83 3.95
N VAL A 115 -4.72 19.43 3.27
CA VAL A 115 -3.72 20.33 3.83
C VAL A 115 -4.20 21.77 3.60
N GLN A 116 -5.10 22.22 4.47
CA GLN A 116 -5.62 23.59 4.42
C GLN A 116 -4.50 24.61 4.68
N THR A 117 -3.60 24.26 5.61
CA THR A 117 -2.33 24.94 5.86
C THR A 117 -1.31 23.92 6.36
N PRO A 118 0.01 24.22 6.36
CA PRO A 118 1.03 23.38 6.99
C PRO A 118 0.81 23.13 8.49
N LEU A 119 -0.05 23.94 9.12
CA LEU A 119 -0.36 23.89 10.55
C LEU A 119 -1.64 23.09 10.85
N PHE A 120 -2.46 22.80 9.84
CA PHE A 120 -3.76 22.18 10.00
C PHE A 120 -3.98 21.18 8.88
N ILE A 121 -3.95 19.90 9.25
CA ILE A 121 -4.09 18.78 8.32
C ILE A 121 -5.35 18.02 8.69
N LYS A 122 -6.17 17.69 7.70
CA LYS A 122 -7.30 16.80 7.86
C LYS A 122 -7.04 15.49 7.11
N PRO A 123 -6.86 14.37 7.81
CA PRO A 123 -6.81 13.07 7.18
C PRO A 123 -8.17 12.72 6.55
N LEU A 124 -8.15 12.33 5.28
CA LEU A 124 -9.35 11.91 4.54
C LEU A 124 -9.39 10.40 4.36
N VAL A 125 -8.23 9.81 4.07
CA VAL A 125 -8.04 8.37 3.88
C VAL A 125 -6.73 7.95 4.54
N ALA A 126 -6.74 6.80 5.21
CA ALA A 126 -5.54 6.06 5.57
C ALA A 126 -5.65 4.63 5.04
N ILE A 127 -4.67 4.25 4.24
CA ILE A 127 -4.46 2.87 3.78
C ILE A 127 -3.29 2.33 4.58
N ALA A 128 -3.56 1.39 5.47
CA ALA A 128 -2.52 0.71 6.23
C ALA A 128 -1.64 -0.11 5.29
N ALA A 129 -0.33 -0.04 5.50
CA ALA A 129 0.64 -0.96 4.94
C ALA A 129 1.41 -1.63 6.11
N GLY A 130 2.23 -2.61 5.79
CA GLY A 130 2.86 -3.49 6.76
C GLY A 130 4.32 -3.12 7.09
N ASP A 131 5.07 -4.11 7.60
CA ASP A 131 6.46 -3.97 8.04
C ASP A 131 7.44 -4.39 6.93
N ARG A 132 8.10 -3.42 6.28
CA ARG A 132 9.10 -3.63 5.22
C ARG A 132 8.63 -4.67 4.18
N CYS A 133 9.25 -5.85 4.11
CA CYS A 133 8.90 -6.87 3.11
C CYS A 133 7.54 -7.55 3.35
N ASN A 134 6.93 -7.39 4.53
CA ASN A 134 5.63 -7.93 4.85
C ASN A 134 4.55 -6.85 4.68
N ASP A 135 4.16 -6.59 3.43
CA ASP A 135 3.20 -5.56 3.00
C ASP A 135 3.63 -4.10 3.25
N GLY A 136 4.87 -3.82 3.63
CA GLY A 136 5.43 -2.47 3.75
C GLY A 136 6.03 -1.95 2.44
N LEU A 137 6.97 -1.02 2.55
CA LEU A 137 7.60 -0.28 1.46
C LEU A 137 6.57 0.22 0.44
N ALA A 138 5.50 0.83 0.94
CA ALA A 138 4.38 1.26 0.12
C ALA A 138 4.84 2.34 -0.89
N GLU A 139 4.53 2.13 -2.16
CA GLU A 139 4.86 3.05 -3.25
C GLU A 139 3.58 3.38 -4.03
N ILE A 140 3.36 4.67 -4.28
CA ILE A 140 2.25 5.12 -5.11
C ILE A 140 2.69 5.08 -6.57
N GLU A 141 1.94 4.33 -7.38
CA GLU A 141 2.18 4.17 -8.82
C GLU A 141 1.44 5.25 -9.60
N ASN A 142 0.19 5.53 -9.20
CA ASN A 142 -0.65 6.51 -9.85
C ASN A 142 -1.77 6.98 -8.90
N VAL A 143 -2.15 8.25 -9.00
CA VAL A 143 -3.33 8.80 -8.34
C VAL A 143 -4.32 9.19 -9.43
N SER A 144 -5.59 8.79 -9.28
CA SER A 144 -6.67 9.13 -10.19
C SER A 144 -7.88 9.68 -9.42
N ALA A 145 -8.84 10.28 -10.12
CA ALA A 145 -10.06 10.80 -9.49
C ALA A 145 -10.88 9.71 -8.77
N ASN A 146 -10.71 8.45 -9.13
CA ASN A 146 -11.48 7.33 -8.60
C ASN A 146 -10.72 6.56 -7.50
N GLY A 147 -9.43 6.80 -7.34
CA GLY A 147 -8.63 5.98 -6.44
C GLY A 147 -7.12 6.07 -6.65
N ILE A 148 -6.39 5.26 -5.86
CA ILE A 148 -4.93 5.21 -5.83
C ILE A 148 -4.47 3.83 -6.26
N ALA A 149 -3.64 3.78 -7.31
CA ALA A 149 -2.86 2.59 -7.62
C ALA A 149 -1.54 2.64 -6.85
N TYR A 150 -1.25 1.57 -6.11
CA TYR A 150 -0.06 1.49 -5.27
C TYR A 150 0.47 0.06 -5.23
N SER A 151 1.70 -0.10 -4.77
CA SER A 151 2.32 -1.39 -4.56
C SER A 151 2.92 -1.48 -3.16
N VAL A 152 2.97 -2.70 -2.63
CA VAL A 152 3.65 -3.02 -1.36
C VAL A 152 4.65 -4.13 -1.58
N ALA A 153 5.76 -4.13 -0.85
CA ALA A 153 6.72 -5.22 -0.88
C ALA A 153 6.11 -6.50 -0.31
N ALA A 154 6.54 -7.63 -0.87
CA ALA A 154 6.01 -8.95 -0.52
C ALA A 154 7.13 -9.93 -0.20
N THR A 155 6.93 -10.71 0.86
CA THR A 155 7.69 -11.92 1.17
C THR A 155 7.23 -13.06 0.26
N PRO A 156 7.98 -14.16 0.17
CA PRO A 156 7.51 -15.38 -0.49
C PRO A 156 6.13 -15.84 0.02
N PHE A 157 5.92 -15.81 1.34
CA PHE A 157 4.64 -16.20 1.93
C PHE A 157 3.49 -15.29 1.45
N ARG A 158 3.70 -13.97 1.40
CA ARG A 158 2.71 -13.02 0.89
C ARG A 158 2.41 -13.23 -0.60
N LEU A 159 3.42 -13.61 -1.40
CA LEU A 159 3.22 -13.94 -2.82
C LEU A 159 2.41 -15.23 -3.02
N LEU A 160 2.47 -16.19 -2.09
CA LEU A 160 1.60 -17.37 -2.11
C LEU A 160 0.18 -17.07 -1.61
N ASN A 161 0.00 -16.00 -0.82
CA ASN A 161 -1.27 -15.58 -0.23
C ASN A 161 -1.66 -14.14 -0.64
N PRO A 162 -1.61 -13.76 -1.93
CA PRO A 162 -1.63 -12.35 -2.33
C PRO A 162 -2.93 -11.63 -2.00
N LEU A 163 -4.04 -12.36 -1.87
CA LEU A 163 -5.38 -11.84 -1.56
C LEU A 163 -5.68 -11.76 -0.06
N ASP A 164 -4.83 -12.34 0.78
CA ASP A 164 -4.97 -12.32 2.22
C ASP A 164 -4.56 -10.94 2.77
N ASP A 165 -5.39 -10.38 3.65
CA ASP A 165 -5.23 -9.09 4.29
C ASP A 165 -4.90 -9.19 5.80
N THR A 166 -4.65 -10.41 6.29
CA THR A 166 -4.24 -10.66 7.67
C THR A 166 -2.90 -9.99 8.00
N ASP A 167 -2.85 -9.22 9.08
CA ASP A 167 -1.58 -8.79 9.69
C ASP A 167 -0.92 -9.98 10.42
N TRP A 168 -0.17 -10.77 9.66
CA TRP A 168 0.51 -11.97 10.15
C TRP A 168 1.54 -11.69 11.24
N ARG A 169 2.12 -10.49 11.29
CA ARG A 169 3.06 -10.12 12.35
C ARG A 169 2.32 -9.99 13.67
N SER A 170 1.21 -9.24 13.67
CA SER A 170 0.38 -9.06 14.86
C SER A 170 -0.28 -10.37 15.27
N HIS A 171 -0.73 -11.18 14.31
CA HIS A 171 -1.30 -12.52 14.57
C HIS A 171 -0.28 -13.44 15.25
N HIS A 172 0.94 -13.55 14.69
CA HIS A 172 2.01 -14.37 15.27
C HIS A 172 2.44 -13.90 16.67
N LEU A 173 2.53 -12.58 16.88
CA LEU A 173 2.82 -12.00 18.19
C LEU A 173 1.71 -12.31 19.20
N ALA A 174 0.44 -12.16 18.81
CA ALA A 174 -0.70 -12.49 19.66
C ALA A 174 -0.69 -13.97 20.05
N LYS A 175 -0.44 -14.87 19.10
CA LYS A 175 -0.33 -16.32 19.33
C LYS A 175 0.79 -16.66 20.33
N SER A 176 1.97 -16.05 20.17
CA SER A 176 3.10 -16.24 21.07
C SER A 176 2.80 -15.78 22.51
N LEU A 177 2.07 -14.67 22.68
CA LEU A 177 1.65 -14.18 23.99
C LEU A 177 0.51 -15.02 24.60
N MET A 178 -0.36 -15.62 23.77
CA MET A 178 -1.48 -16.43 24.23
C MET A 178 -1.11 -17.87 24.63
N HIS A 179 -0.01 -18.42 24.08
CA HIS A 179 0.53 -19.71 24.53
C HIS A 179 0.86 -19.74 26.04
N GLU A 180 1.01 -18.58 26.70
CA GLU A 180 1.24 -18.48 28.13
C GLU A 180 -0.04 -18.44 29.00
N GLY A 181 -1.26 -18.37 28.43
CA GLY A 181 -2.46 -18.10 29.24
C GLY A 181 -3.86 -18.47 28.73
N GLY A 182 -4.05 -19.08 27.55
CA GLY A 182 -5.41 -19.38 27.08
C GLY A 182 -5.51 -20.15 25.75
N LYS A 183 -6.75 -20.33 25.27
CA LYS A 183 -7.09 -21.06 24.03
C LYS A 183 -6.25 -20.55 22.85
N GLU A 184 -5.74 -21.50 22.06
CA GLU A 184 -4.99 -21.24 20.83
C GLU A 184 -5.83 -20.38 19.88
N LEU A 185 -5.20 -19.37 19.28
CA LEU A 185 -5.81 -18.58 18.20
C LEU A 185 -5.83 -19.44 16.94
N ASP A 186 -6.99 -19.58 16.33
CA ASP A 186 -7.12 -20.27 15.04
C ASP A 186 -6.40 -19.45 13.96
N ASP A 187 -5.57 -20.13 13.16
CA ASP A 187 -4.88 -19.48 12.05
C ASP A 187 -5.85 -19.25 10.88
N PRO A 188 -5.77 -18.08 10.21
CA PRO A 188 -6.46 -17.87 8.94
C PRO A 188 -6.06 -18.93 7.91
N ALA A 189 -6.96 -19.20 6.97
CA ALA A 189 -6.68 -20.14 5.89
C ALA A 189 -5.55 -19.61 4.99
N THR A 190 -4.53 -20.42 4.77
CA THR A 190 -3.40 -20.11 3.90
C THR A 190 -3.33 -21.06 2.70
N PHE A 191 -2.53 -20.69 1.71
CA PHE A 191 -2.23 -21.54 0.58
C PHE A 191 -1.65 -22.87 1.04
N MET A 192 -2.35 -23.97 0.72
CA MET A 192 -1.97 -25.33 1.12
C MET A 192 -1.77 -25.54 2.63
N ASP A 193 -2.40 -24.71 3.47
CA ASP A 193 -2.22 -24.69 4.93
C ASP A 193 -0.77 -24.42 5.37
N TRP A 194 0.09 -23.95 4.46
CA TRP A 194 1.48 -23.61 4.76
C TRP A 194 1.53 -22.39 5.68
N GLN A 195 2.31 -22.49 6.74
CA GLN A 195 2.41 -21.47 7.77
C GLN A 195 3.50 -20.44 7.44
N PRO A 196 3.28 -19.16 7.75
CA PRO A 196 4.34 -18.17 7.68
C PRO A 196 5.42 -18.51 8.70
N TYR A 197 6.69 -18.24 8.35
CA TYR A 197 7.89 -18.47 9.18
C TYR A 197 8.32 -19.93 9.32
N ASP A 198 7.39 -20.86 9.44
CA ASP A 198 7.70 -22.29 9.59
C ASP A 198 7.88 -22.98 8.24
N ASP A 199 6.90 -22.87 7.35
CA ASP A 199 6.90 -23.54 6.05
C ASP A 199 7.49 -22.66 4.94
N ILE A 200 7.14 -21.37 4.95
CA ILE A 200 7.56 -20.40 3.94
C ILE A 200 8.03 -19.12 4.64
N PHE A 201 9.15 -18.57 4.17
CA PHE A 201 9.72 -17.33 4.69
C PHE A 201 8.72 -16.16 4.62
N ASN A 202 8.53 -15.52 5.78
CA ASN A 202 7.72 -14.32 5.94
C ASN A 202 8.43 -13.21 6.73
N SER A 203 9.77 -13.20 6.72
CA SER A 203 10.55 -12.22 7.49
C SER A 203 10.54 -10.85 6.82
N ALA A 204 10.58 -9.79 7.63
CA ALA A 204 10.57 -8.40 7.17
C ALA A 204 11.81 -7.97 6.35
N ASN A 205 12.79 -8.87 6.16
CA ASN A 205 13.98 -8.68 5.31
C ASN A 205 14.05 -9.66 4.12
N SER A 206 13.00 -10.47 3.90
CA SER A 206 12.93 -11.46 2.81
C SER A 206 12.06 -10.98 1.65
N CYS A 207 12.37 -9.80 1.10
CA CYS A 207 11.63 -9.24 -0.02
C CYS A 207 11.86 -10.11 -1.26
N SER A 208 10.77 -10.63 -1.84
CA SER A 208 10.81 -11.49 -3.02
C SER A 208 9.86 -11.03 -4.11
N GLY A 209 9.35 -9.80 -4.01
CA GLY A 209 8.43 -9.24 -4.99
C GLY A 209 7.62 -8.06 -4.45
N ARG A 210 6.54 -7.73 -5.16
CA ARG A 210 5.56 -6.71 -4.80
C ARG A 210 4.14 -7.16 -5.13
N ILE A 211 3.18 -6.74 -4.33
CA ILE A 211 1.75 -6.88 -4.61
C ILE A 211 1.20 -5.51 -5.00
N TYR A 212 0.61 -5.41 -6.18
CA TYR A 212 -0.01 -4.20 -6.70
C TYR A 212 -1.50 -4.19 -6.35
N LYS A 213 -1.97 -3.04 -5.90
CA LYS A 213 -3.32 -2.84 -5.38
C LYS A 213 -3.91 -1.54 -5.95
N PHE A 214 -5.22 -1.51 -6.08
CA PHE A 214 -5.99 -0.30 -6.34
C PHE A 214 -6.93 -0.04 -5.18
N PHE A 215 -6.81 1.13 -4.55
CA PHE A 215 -7.75 1.61 -3.53
C PHE A 215 -8.80 2.48 -4.19
N ASP A 216 -10.06 2.08 -4.05
CA ASP A 216 -11.22 2.78 -4.60
C ASP A 216 -11.78 3.79 -3.57
N PHE A 217 -11.90 5.06 -3.97
CA PHE A 217 -12.38 6.13 -3.07
C PHE A 217 -13.88 6.03 -2.75
N ASP A 218 -14.69 5.42 -3.61
CA ASP A 218 -16.13 5.30 -3.39
C ASP A 218 -16.43 4.16 -2.41
N THR A 219 -15.71 3.04 -2.51
CA THR A 219 -15.93 1.89 -1.62
C THR A 219 -15.07 1.91 -0.36
N GLY A 220 -13.94 2.62 -0.40
CA GLY A 220 -12.95 2.62 0.69
C GLY A 220 -12.22 1.29 0.84
N LEU A 221 -12.09 0.52 -0.25
CA LEU A 221 -11.51 -0.83 -0.24
C LEU A 221 -10.36 -0.93 -1.24
N SER A 222 -9.37 -1.76 -0.90
CA SER A 222 -8.28 -2.12 -1.80
C SER A 222 -8.53 -3.47 -2.46
N ALA A 223 -8.29 -3.55 -3.77
CA ALA A 223 -8.27 -4.79 -4.52
C ALA A 223 -6.87 -5.05 -5.09
N VAL A 224 -6.40 -6.30 -5.03
CA VAL A 224 -5.15 -6.71 -5.66
C VAL A 224 -5.34 -6.82 -7.17
N THR A 225 -4.46 -6.19 -7.93
CA THR A 225 -4.53 -6.18 -9.40
C THR A 225 -3.46 -7.07 -10.01
N ASP A 226 -2.24 -6.99 -9.51
CA ASP A 226 -1.07 -7.64 -10.08
C ASP A 226 -0.07 -8.06 -9.00
N VAL A 227 0.85 -8.94 -9.38
CA VAL A 227 1.97 -9.38 -8.57
C VAL A 227 3.24 -9.28 -9.40
N ASN A 228 4.30 -8.72 -8.81
CA ASN A 228 5.66 -8.87 -9.30
C ASN A 228 6.41 -9.80 -8.36
N PHE A 229 7.28 -10.65 -8.90
CA PHE A 229 8.10 -11.56 -8.10
C PHE A 229 9.54 -11.59 -8.59
N ASP A 230 10.44 -11.87 -7.65
CA ASP A 230 11.84 -12.19 -7.88
C ASP A 230 12.05 -13.69 -7.68
N LYS A 231 12.34 -14.38 -8.79
CA LYS A 231 12.60 -15.82 -8.80
C LYS A 231 13.74 -16.22 -7.86
N ILE A 232 14.76 -15.37 -7.69
CA ILE A 232 15.90 -15.65 -6.81
C ILE A 232 15.46 -15.58 -5.34
N GLY A 233 14.80 -14.48 -4.94
CA GLY A 233 14.23 -14.33 -3.60
C GLY A 233 13.21 -15.42 -3.27
N MET A 234 12.47 -15.91 -4.26
CA MET A 234 11.56 -17.03 -4.05
C MET A 234 12.29 -18.35 -3.83
N GLY A 235 13.33 -18.69 -4.60
CA GLY A 235 13.92 -20.05 -4.64
C GLY A 235 14.51 -20.61 -3.34
N LYS A 236 14.66 -19.81 -2.29
CA LYS A 236 15.19 -20.26 -0.97
C LYS A 236 14.18 -20.09 0.17
N ALA A 237 12.91 -19.88 -0.16
CA ALA A 237 11.91 -19.48 0.81
C ALA A 237 11.29 -20.63 1.61
N ALA A 238 11.33 -21.85 1.08
CA ALA A 238 10.63 -22.99 1.65
C ALA A 238 11.48 -23.75 2.67
N SER A 239 10.80 -24.32 3.68
CA SER A 239 11.36 -25.25 4.66
C SER A 239 12.00 -26.46 3.98
N GLU A 240 12.84 -27.21 4.72
CA GLU A 240 13.52 -28.40 4.19
C GLU A 240 12.52 -29.44 3.65
N GLU A 241 11.36 -29.59 4.31
CA GLU A 241 10.30 -30.53 3.91
C GLU A 241 9.64 -30.14 2.58
N LEU A 242 9.47 -28.84 2.33
CA LEU A 242 8.81 -28.33 1.12
C LEU A 242 9.79 -27.99 -0.01
N HIS A 243 11.09 -27.91 0.29
CA HIS A 243 12.11 -27.36 -0.59
C HIS A 243 12.09 -27.98 -1.99
N ALA A 244 12.03 -29.31 -2.08
CA ALA A 244 12.12 -30.02 -3.36
C ALA A 244 10.97 -29.68 -4.31
N CYS A 245 9.72 -29.71 -3.83
CA CYS A 245 8.56 -29.43 -4.69
C CYS A 245 8.45 -27.93 -5.01
N TYR A 246 8.78 -27.08 -4.04
CA TYR A 246 8.72 -25.64 -4.19
C TYR A 246 9.81 -25.12 -5.15
N GLU A 247 11.06 -25.57 -5.00
CA GLU A 247 12.16 -25.24 -5.93
C GLU A 247 11.84 -25.72 -7.35
N GLN A 248 11.29 -26.93 -7.48
CA GLN A 248 10.82 -27.43 -8.77
C GLN A 248 9.79 -26.49 -9.39
N TRP A 249 8.79 -26.01 -8.63
CA TRP A 249 7.83 -25.05 -9.15
C TRP A 249 8.47 -23.70 -9.50
N VAL A 250 9.32 -23.14 -8.62
CA VAL A 250 10.03 -21.88 -8.90
C VAL A 250 10.83 -21.98 -10.20
N SER A 251 11.44 -23.13 -10.49
CA SER A 251 12.19 -23.35 -11.74
C SER A 251 11.32 -23.18 -13.00
N THR A 252 10.01 -23.43 -12.91
CA THR A 252 9.05 -23.28 -14.01
C THR A 252 8.62 -21.83 -14.25
N LEU A 253 8.84 -20.94 -13.28
CA LEU A 253 8.52 -19.51 -13.42
C LEU A 253 9.47 -18.84 -14.42
N PRO A 254 9.02 -17.80 -15.15
CA PRO A 254 9.89 -17.04 -16.04
C PRO A 254 11.05 -16.37 -15.28
N ASP A 255 12.20 -16.21 -15.96
CA ASP A 255 13.45 -15.70 -15.34
C ASP A 255 13.50 -14.18 -15.16
N LEU A 256 12.58 -13.43 -15.79
CA LEU A 256 12.52 -11.97 -15.67
C LEU A 256 11.48 -11.59 -14.62
N SER A 257 11.79 -10.59 -13.78
CA SER A 257 10.80 -9.96 -12.91
C SER A 257 9.71 -9.37 -13.80
N GLN A 258 8.56 -10.03 -13.83
CA GLN A 258 7.40 -9.61 -14.59
C GLN A 258 6.28 -9.28 -13.62
N THR A 259 5.62 -8.16 -13.90
CA THR A 259 4.31 -7.89 -13.30
C THR A 259 3.30 -8.78 -14.01
N VAL A 260 2.62 -9.62 -13.24
CA VAL A 260 1.66 -10.62 -13.70
C VAL A 260 0.31 -10.27 -13.09
N ALA A 261 -0.71 -10.17 -13.94
CA ALA A 261 -2.09 -9.96 -13.48
C ALA A 261 -2.48 -11.04 -12.46
N ILE A 262 -3.20 -10.66 -11.41
CA ILE A 262 -3.50 -11.54 -10.27
C ILE A 262 -4.16 -12.85 -10.69
N ALA A 263 -5.07 -12.83 -11.67
CA ALA A 263 -5.71 -14.04 -12.20
C ALA A 263 -4.69 -15.05 -12.76
N ASN A 264 -3.72 -14.57 -13.54
CA ASN A 264 -2.67 -15.41 -14.09
C ASN A 264 -1.72 -15.92 -13.00
N TRP A 265 -1.49 -15.14 -11.94
CA TRP A 265 -0.68 -15.56 -10.81
C TRP A 265 -1.36 -16.67 -9.99
N LEU A 266 -2.67 -16.57 -9.74
CA LEU A 266 -3.45 -17.62 -9.10
C LEU A 266 -3.45 -18.93 -9.91
N ASP A 267 -3.42 -18.85 -11.24
CA ASP A 267 -3.22 -20.02 -12.10
C ASP A 267 -1.83 -20.65 -11.92
N GLN A 268 -0.78 -19.84 -11.72
CA GLN A 268 0.56 -20.34 -11.39
C GLN A 268 0.58 -21.05 -10.02
N LEU A 269 -0.08 -20.50 -9.01
CA LEU A 269 -0.21 -21.14 -7.68
C LEU A 269 -0.97 -22.47 -7.78
N SER A 270 -1.98 -22.56 -8.64
CA SER A 270 -2.67 -23.82 -8.93
C SER A 270 -1.76 -24.89 -9.55
N SER A 271 -0.66 -24.49 -10.21
CA SER A 271 0.35 -25.42 -10.70
C SER A 271 1.29 -25.90 -9.60
N LEU A 272 1.66 -25.03 -8.65
CA LEU A 272 2.42 -25.39 -7.45
C LEU A 272 1.67 -26.45 -6.64
N GLU A 273 0.38 -26.25 -6.42
CA GLU A 273 -0.47 -27.20 -5.71
C GLU A 273 -0.41 -28.60 -6.34
N LYS A 274 -0.42 -28.68 -7.69
CA LYS A 274 -0.31 -29.95 -8.41
C LYS A 274 1.07 -30.59 -8.29
N ILE A 275 2.14 -29.79 -8.22
CA ILE A 275 3.51 -30.29 -8.07
C ILE A 275 3.71 -30.86 -6.67
N CYS A 276 3.33 -30.10 -5.63
CA CYS A 276 3.55 -30.48 -4.25
C CYS A 276 2.56 -31.56 -3.75
N LYS A 277 1.35 -31.67 -4.29
CA LYS A 277 0.41 -32.78 -3.96
C LYS A 277 0.75 -34.13 -4.61
N ARG A 278 1.68 -34.17 -5.57
CA ARG A 278 2.09 -35.42 -6.26
C ARG A 278 3.23 -36.16 -5.56
N GLN A 279 3.77 -35.60 -4.48
CA GLN A 279 4.79 -36.20 -3.63
C GLN A 279 4.14 -36.87 -2.44
#